data_AF-A0A7V5V553-F1
#
_entry.id   AF-A0A7V5V553-F1
#
_cell.length_a   1.000
_cell.length_b   1.000
_cell.length_c   1.000
_cell.angle_alpha   90.00
_cell.angle_beta   90.00
_cell.angle_gamma   90.00
#
_symmetry.space_group_name_H-M   'P 1'
#
loop_
_entity.id
_entity.type
_entity.pdbx_description
1 polymer ?
#
loop_
_entity_poly.entity_id
_entity_poly.type
_entity_poly.pdbx_seq_one_letter_code
_entity_poly.pdbx_strand_id
1 'polypeptide(L)'
;MLWGFPWPMEGFAMAKIRVRQETGNLFFDFQYQGKRCREQTSLANTPANRKRLSKILARLEAEIALGTFDYRKFFPNSSMAKKIENNFHLGRNSGTPTFADFAKQWMSEMKIQWRETHYEWIWLFEPDVS
;
A
#
# COMPACT_ATOMS: atom_id res chain seq x y z
N MET A 1 -14.39 8.19 15.61
CA MET A 1 -14.49 7.41 14.35
C MET A 1 -13.08 7.28 13.80
N LEU A 2 -12.31 6.33 14.32
CA LEU A 2 -10.90 6.14 14.01
C LEU A 2 -10.78 5.01 12.99
N TRP A 3 -10.49 5.34 11.74
CA TRP A 3 -10.06 4.33 10.75
C TRP A 3 -8.58 4.01 10.99
N GLY A 4 -8.29 3.31 12.07
CA GLY A 4 -6.98 2.70 12.32
C GLY A 4 -6.99 1.28 11.78
N PHE A 5 -6.33 1.03 10.65
CA PHE A 5 -6.05 -0.33 10.18
C PHE A 5 -5.17 -1.03 11.22
N PRO A 6 -5.68 -1.98 12.02
CA PRO A 6 -4.90 -2.61 13.07
C PRO A 6 -4.42 -3.94 12.52
N TRP A 7 -3.33 -3.92 11.73
CA TRP A 7 -2.60 -5.14 11.47
C TRP A 7 -1.49 -5.23 12.51
N PRO A 8 -1.52 -6.22 13.41
CA PRO A 8 -0.50 -6.38 14.43
C PRO A 8 0.82 -6.69 13.72
N MET A 9 1.82 -5.85 14.00
CA MET A 9 3.20 -5.98 13.55
C MET A 9 3.91 -7.09 14.33
N GLU A 10 3.38 -8.32 14.28
CA GLU A 10 4.01 -9.49 14.89
C GLU A 10 3.80 -10.71 13.98
N GLY A 11 4.95 -11.25 13.55
CA GLY A 11 5.09 -11.79 12.21
C GLY A 11 4.43 -13.14 11.95
N PHE A 12 3.68 -13.23 10.85
CA PHE A 12 3.50 -14.47 10.10
C PHE A 12 3.21 -14.15 8.62
N ALA A 13 4.25 -14.23 7.77
CA ALA A 13 4.24 -14.34 6.30
C ALA A 13 2.97 -13.86 5.56
N MET A 14 2.98 -12.59 5.11
CA MET A 14 1.96 -12.03 4.21
C MET A 14 1.99 -12.69 2.84
N ALA A 15 3.12 -13.30 2.45
CA ALA A 15 3.28 -14.05 1.21
C ALA A 15 3.68 -15.50 1.50
N LYS A 16 3.08 -16.47 0.78
CA LYS A 16 3.38 -17.90 0.94
C LYS A 16 3.53 -18.58 -0.42
N ILE A 17 4.44 -19.55 -0.50
CA ILE A 17 4.56 -20.44 -1.67
C ILE A 17 3.71 -21.68 -1.42
N ARG A 18 2.72 -21.91 -2.28
CA ARG A 18 1.79 -23.04 -2.19
C ARG A 18 1.88 -23.91 -3.42
N VAL A 19 1.30 -25.10 -3.34
CA VAL A 19 1.21 -26.06 -4.46
C VAL A 19 -0.21 -26.06 -4.98
N ARG A 20 -0.36 -25.97 -6.30
CA ARG A 20 -1.63 -26.13 -6.99
C ARG A 20 -1.94 -27.61 -7.09
N GLN A 21 -3.06 -28.05 -6.51
CA GLN A 21 -3.40 -29.49 -6.47
C GLN A 21 -3.60 -30.09 -7.87
N GLU A 22 -4.17 -29.32 -8.80
CA GLU A 22 -4.45 -29.78 -10.16
C GLU A 22 -3.17 -30.03 -11.00
N THR A 23 -2.14 -29.19 -10.84
CA THR A 23 -0.95 -29.23 -11.70
C THR A 23 0.33 -29.64 -10.99
N GLY A 24 0.33 -29.68 -9.65
CA GLY A 24 1.54 -29.90 -8.85
C GLY A 24 2.54 -28.75 -8.87
N ASN A 25 2.22 -27.63 -9.53
CA ASN A 25 3.12 -26.49 -9.66
C ASN A 25 3.05 -25.56 -8.44
N LEU A 26 4.13 -24.84 -8.22
CA LEU A 26 4.25 -23.84 -7.17
C LEU A 26 3.59 -22.52 -7.60
N PHE A 27 3.02 -21.79 -6.66
CA PHE A 27 2.48 -20.45 -6.88
C PHE A 27 2.66 -19.56 -5.65
N PHE A 28 2.71 -18.26 -5.86
CA PHE A 28 2.75 -17.26 -4.81
C PHE A 28 1.34 -16.88 -4.36
N ASP A 29 1.10 -16.81 -3.05
CA ASP A 29 -0.17 -16.40 -2.45
C ASP A 29 0.10 -15.30 -1.42
N PHE A 30 -0.25 -14.07 -1.75
CA PHE A 30 0.04 -12.91 -0.90
C PHE A 30 -1.03 -11.84 -0.97
N GLN A 31 -0.95 -10.84 -0.10
CA GLN A 31 -1.83 -9.67 -0.13
C GLN A 31 -1.04 -8.41 -0.49
N TYR A 32 -1.61 -7.60 -1.38
CA TYR A 32 -1.05 -6.31 -1.77
C TYR A 32 -2.18 -5.31 -2.07
N GLN A 33 -2.09 -4.09 -1.54
CA GLN A 33 -3.11 -3.04 -1.66
C GLN A 33 -4.55 -3.51 -1.33
N GLY A 34 -4.70 -4.34 -0.29
CA GLY A 34 -6.00 -4.89 0.12
C GLY A 34 -6.59 -5.93 -0.84
N LYS A 35 -5.82 -6.40 -1.83
CA LYS A 35 -6.22 -7.46 -2.78
C LYS A 35 -5.35 -8.70 -2.57
N ARG A 36 -6.00 -9.87 -2.60
CA ARG A 36 -5.30 -11.16 -2.60
C ARG A 36 -4.76 -11.45 -4.01
N CYS A 37 -3.47 -11.73 -4.08
CA CYS A 37 -2.71 -12.00 -5.28
C CYS A 37 -2.28 -13.47 -5.30
N ARG A 38 -2.59 -14.20 -6.39
CA ARG A 38 -2.30 -15.64 -6.54
C ARG A 38 -1.55 -15.88 -7.85
N GLU A 39 -0.25 -15.63 -7.84
CA GLU A 39 0.57 -15.64 -9.05
C GLU A 39 1.14 -17.03 -9.33
N GLN A 40 0.74 -17.61 -10.46
CA GLN A 40 1.11 -18.97 -10.85
C GLN A 40 2.54 -19.04 -11.38
N THR A 41 3.18 -20.19 -11.19
CA THR A 41 4.46 -20.51 -11.85
C THR A 41 4.36 -21.84 -12.60
N SER A 42 5.25 -22.06 -13.56
CA SER A 42 5.40 -23.33 -14.26
C SER A 42 6.36 -24.30 -13.54
N LEU A 43 6.78 -24.00 -12.31
CA LEU A 43 7.76 -24.79 -11.58
C LEU A 43 7.08 -25.89 -10.76
N ALA A 44 7.52 -27.13 -10.98
CA ALA A 44 7.08 -28.27 -10.18
C ALA A 44 7.50 -28.14 -8.71
N ASN A 45 6.75 -28.80 -7.82
CA ASN A 45 7.02 -28.87 -6.40
C ASN A 45 8.28 -29.70 -6.06
N THR A 46 9.47 -29.12 -6.28
CA THR A 46 10.76 -29.70 -5.88
C THR A 46 11.46 -28.82 -4.83
N PRO A 47 12.34 -29.37 -3.97
CA PRO A 47 13.07 -28.59 -2.97
C PRO A 47 13.90 -27.45 -3.58
N ALA A 48 14.53 -27.71 -4.74
CA ALA A 48 15.32 -26.70 -5.47
C ALA A 48 14.45 -25.53 -5.96
N ASN A 49 13.30 -25.83 -6.56
CA ASN A 49 12.35 -24.81 -7.03
C ASN A 49 11.77 -24.02 -5.86
N ARG A 50 11.42 -24.68 -4.75
CA ARG A 50 10.99 -24.01 -3.52
C ARG A 50 12.04 -23.04 -3.01
N LYS A 51 13.31 -23.46 -2.88
CA LYS A 51 14.41 -22.60 -2.43
C LYS A 51 14.59 -21.39 -3.35
N ARG A 52 14.46 -21.57 -4.67
CA ARG A 52 14.50 -20.47 -5.64
C ARG A 52 13.35 -19.49 -5.43
N LEU A 53 12.12 -19.99 -5.33
CA LEU A 53 10.95 -19.14 -5.09
C LEU A 53 11.00 -18.45 -3.72
N SER A 54 11.56 -19.09 -2.68
CA SER A 54 11.72 -18.49 -1.35
C SER A 54 12.60 -17.24 -1.38
N LYS A 55 13.65 -17.21 -2.22
CA LYS A 55 14.47 -16.00 -2.41
C LYS A 55 13.68 -14.87 -3.05
N ILE A 56 12.86 -15.20 -4.06
CA ILE A 56 11.99 -14.22 -4.73
C ILE A 56 10.92 -13.71 -3.75
N LEU A 57 10.35 -14.61 -2.94
CA LEU A 57 9.38 -14.28 -1.89
C LEU A 57 9.97 -13.29 -0.89
N ALA A 58 11.18 -13.56 -0.38
CA ALA A 58 11.85 -12.67 0.58
C ALA A 58 12.12 -11.28 -0.01
N ARG A 59 12.54 -11.22 -1.28
CA ARG A 59 12.72 -9.94 -1.99
C ARG A 59 11.37 -9.20 -2.15
N LEU A 60 10.33 -9.92 -2.55
CA LEU A 60 8.98 -9.36 -2.69
C LEU A 60 8.48 -8.79 -1.35
N GLU A 61 8.64 -9.53 -0.26
CA GLU A 61 8.25 -9.07 1.09
C GLU A 61 9.04 -7.83 1.51
N ALA A 62 10.36 -7.80 1.25
CA ALA A 62 11.20 -6.62 1.55
C ALA A 62 10.76 -5.38 0.75
N GLU A 63 10.52 -5.51 -0.55
CA GLU A 63 10.07 -4.38 -1.37
C GLU A 63 8.66 -3.90 -0.99
N ILE A 64 7.77 -4.80 -0.55
CA ILE A 64 6.43 -4.42 -0.05
C ILE A 64 6.59 -3.64 1.26
N ALA A 65 7.43 -4.11 2.17
CA ALA A 65 7.69 -3.44 3.45
C ALA A 65 8.31 -2.05 3.27
N LEU A 66 9.20 -1.89 2.29
CA LEU A 66 9.80 -0.59 1.93
C LEU A 66 8.84 0.32 1.14
N GLY A 67 7.68 -0.18 0.72
CA GLY A 67 6.73 0.56 -0.12
C GLY A 67 7.22 0.80 -1.56
N THR A 68 8.30 0.14 -1.97
CA THR A 68 8.90 0.27 -3.32
C THR A 68 8.46 -0.83 -4.28
N PHE A 69 7.61 -1.74 -3.83
CA PHE A 69 7.18 -2.89 -4.61
C PHE A 69 6.39 -2.49 -5.87
N ASP A 70 6.92 -2.90 -7.02
CA ASP A 70 6.27 -2.73 -8.31
C ASP A 70 5.74 -4.08 -8.81
N TYR A 71 4.42 -4.24 -8.71
CA TYR A 71 3.74 -5.48 -9.09
C TYR A 71 4.05 -5.92 -10.52
N ARG A 72 4.12 -4.97 -11.46
CA ARG A 72 4.27 -5.26 -12.89
C ARG A 72 5.70 -5.68 -13.24
N LYS A 73 6.69 -5.26 -12.45
CA LYS A 73 8.08 -5.73 -12.59
C LYS A 73 8.24 -7.20 -12.19
N PHE A 74 7.53 -7.65 -11.15
CA PHE A 74 7.58 -9.05 -10.73
C PHE A 74 6.70 -9.95 -11.60
N PHE A 75 5.52 -9.47 -11.99
CA PHE A 75 4.51 -10.25 -12.70
C PHE A 75 3.98 -9.49 -13.94
N PRO A 76 4.79 -9.35 -15.00
CA PRO A 76 4.46 -8.49 -16.15
C PRO A 76 3.21 -8.95 -16.91
N ASN A 77 2.97 -10.26 -16.95
CA ASN A 77 1.86 -10.87 -17.68
C ASN A 77 0.66 -11.22 -16.78
N SER A 78 0.64 -10.74 -15.53
CA SER A 78 -0.45 -11.04 -14.61
C SER A 78 -1.70 -10.21 -14.92
N SER A 79 -2.85 -10.88 -14.99
CA SER A 79 -4.15 -10.21 -15.07
C SER A 79 -4.48 -9.41 -13.80
N MET A 80 -3.84 -9.74 -12.67
CA MET A 80 -4.00 -9.02 -11.41
C MET A 80 -3.36 -7.63 -11.46
N ALA A 81 -2.32 -7.43 -12.28
CA ALA A 81 -1.65 -6.13 -12.44
C ALA A 81 -2.65 -5.02 -12.82
N LYS A 82 -3.56 -5.29 -13.76
CA LYS A 82 -4.63 -4.36 -14.17
C LYS A 82 -5.59 -4.03 -13.02
N LYS A 83 -5.92 -5.02 -12.18
CA LYS A 83 -6.86 -4.83 -11.05
C LYS A 83 -6.24 -3.95 -9.97
N ILE A 84 -4.95 -4.12 -9.72
CA ILE A 84 -4.18 -3.33 -8.74
C ILE A 84 -4.05 -1.89 -9.22
N GLU A 85 -3.70 -1.70 -10.50
CA GLU A 85 -3.63 -0.38 -11.13
C GLU A 85 -4.97 0.37 -11.04
N ASN A 86 -6.08 -0.29 -11.38
CA ASN A 86 -7.42 0.29 -11.24
C ASN A 86 -7.74 0.67 -9.79
N ASN A 87 -7.35 -0.15 -8.80
CA ASN A 87 -7.57 0.14 -7.39
C ASN A 87 -6.80 1.40 -6.93
N PHE A 88 -5.58 1.58 -7.43
CA PHE A 88 -4.80 2.79 -7.20
C PHE A 88 -5.48 4.04 -7.79
N HIS A 89 -5.98 3.94 -9.02
CA HIS A 89 -6.69 5.05 -9.68
C HIS A 89 -8.02 5.39 -8.98
N LEU A 90 -8.80 4.39 -8.55
CA LEU A 90 -10.05 4.61 -7.82
C LEU A 90 -9.81 5.29 -6.46
N GLY A 91 -8.74 4.92 -5.75
CA GLY A 91 -8.36 5.60 -4.51
C GLY A 91 -8.00 7.07 -4.73
N ARG A 92 -7.34 7.37 -5.87
CA ARG A 92 -6.94 8.74 -6.25
C ARG A 92 -8.11 9.60 -6.74
N ASN A 93 -9.09 8.97 -7.40
CA ASN A 93 -10.24 9.64 -8.00
C ASN A 93 -11.51 9.49 -7.15
N SER A 94 -11.38 9.24 -5.85
CA SER A 94 -12.50 8.93 -4.95
C SER A 94 -13.48 10.11 -4.73
N GLY A 95 -13.32 11.23 -5.43
CA GLY A 95 -14.11 12.45 -5.28
C GLY A 95 -13.99 13.09 -3.89
N THR A 96 -13.22 12.47 -3.00
CA THR A 96 -12.96 12.92 -1.65
C THR A 96 -11.72 13.80 -1.71
N PRO A 97 -11.78 15.06 -1.21
CA PRO A 97 -10.62 15.92 -1.20
C PRO A 97 -9.49 15.27 -0.42
N THR A 98 -8.24 15.52 -0.82
CA THR A 98 -7.10 15.06 -0.02
C THR A 98 -7.16 15.68 1.36
N PHE A 99 -6.46 15.10 2.34
CA PHE A 99 -6.36 15.73 3.66
C PHE A 99 -5.85 17.17 3.58
N ALA A 100 -4.91 17.45 2.67
CA ALA A 100 -4.40 18.80 2.45
C ALA A 100 -5.48 19.75 1.90
N ASP A 101 -6.27 19.31 0.92
CA ASP A 101 -7.36 20.11 0.36
C ASP A 101 -8.48 20.34 1.38
N PHE A 102 -8.84 19.29 2.13
CA PHE A 102 -9.77 19.38 3.24
C PHE A 102 -9.28 20.34 4.33
N ALA A 103 -8.02 20.24 4.75
CA ALA A 103 -7.45 21.13 5.77
C ALA A 103 -7.45 22.60 5.34
N LYS A 104 -7.16 22.87 4.05
CA LYS A 104 -7.27 24.23 3.48
C LYS A 104 -8.70 24.74 3.53
N GLN A 105 -9.66 23.93 3.11
CA GLN A 105 -11.08 24.29 3.13
C GLN A 105 -11.56 24.54 4.56
N TRP A 106 -11.30 23.61 5.47
CA TRP A 106 -11.64 23.74 6.89
C TRP A 106 -11.03 25.00 7.51
N MET A 107 -9.75 25.29 7.22
CA MET A 107 -9.09 26.51 7.71
C MET A 107 -9.76 27.77 7.16
N SER A 108 -10.18 27.78 5.89
CA SER A 108 -10.92 28.89 5.29
C SER A 108 -12.28 29.11 5.97
N GLU A 109 -13.00 28.03 6.25
CA GLU A 109 -14.31 28.09 6.92
C GLU A 109 -14.17 28.55 8.38
N MET A 110 -13.15 28.08 9.10
CA MET A 110 -12.88 28.48 10.49
C MET A 110 -12.36 29.91 10.61
N LYS A 111 -11.61 30.42 9.62
CA LYS A 111 -11.14 31.82 9.55
C LYS A 111 -12.24 32.85 9.65
N ILE A 112 -13.42 32.56 9.13
CA ILE A 112 -14.56 33.47 9.15
C ILE A 112 -15.19 33.52 10.55
N GLN A 113 -15.10 32.44 11.33
CA GLN A 113 -15.70 32.35 12.67
C GLN A 113 -14.81 32.87 13.80
N TRP A 114 -13.48 32.86 13.62
CA TRP A 114 -12.57 33.34 14.66
C TRP A 114 -12.52 34.88 14.65
N ARG A 115 -12.65 35.51 15.82
CA ARG A 115 -12.47 36.97 15.97
C ARG A 115 -11.05 37.35 15.53
N GLU A 116 -10.85 38.51 14.89
CA GLU A 116 -9.54 38.96 14.37
C GLU A 116 -8.39 38.88 15.40
N THR A 117 -8.68 39.13 16.67
CA THR A 117 -7.72 39.03 17.80
C THR A 117 -7.20 37.60 18.06
N HIS A 118 -7.79 36.55 17.49
CA HIS A 118 -7.27 35.17 17.58
C HIS A 118 -6.13 34.90 16.58
N TYR A 119 -6.03 35.64 15.48
CA TYR A 119 -4.95 35.49 14.51
C TYR A 119 -3.76 36.42 14.77
N GLU A 120 -3.99 37.55 15.44
CA GLU A 120 -2.91 38.46 15.86
C GLU A 120 -1.85 37.76 16.70
N TRP A 121 -2.22 36.80 17.56
CA TRP A 121 -1.24 36.07 18.39
C TRP A 121 -0.44 34.99 17.63
N ILE A 122 -0.98 34.47 16.52
CA ILE A 122 -0.30 33.43 15.73
C ILE A 122 0.70 34.05 14.75
N TRP A 123 0.47 35.29 14.32
CA TRP A 123 1.41 36.05 13.46
C TRP A 123 2.53 36.78 14.21
N LEU A 124 2.42 36.96 15.53
CA LEU A 124 3.47 37.57 16.37
C LEU A 124 4.55 36.58 16.83
N PHE A 125 4.45 35.31 16.43
CA PHE A 125 5.38 34.23 16.79
C PHE A 125 5.93 33.50 15.55
N GLU A 126 6.12 34.21 14.43
CA GLU A 126 7.20 33.83 13.51
C GLU A 126 8.51 34.34 14.11
N PRO A 127 9.37 33.49 14.70
CA PRO A 127 10.75 33.89 14.89
C PRO A 127 11.35 34.04 13.50
N ASP A 128 11.76 35.26 13.20
CA ASP A 128 12.55 35.62 12.03
C ASP A 128 13.66 34.56 11.85
N VAL A 129 13.52 33.73 10.81
CA VAL A 129 14.54 32.78 10.42
C VAL A 129 15.61 33.58 9.68
N SER A 130 16.55 34.12 10.47
CA SER A 130 17.86 34.58 10.00
C SER A 130 18.87 33.43 10.03
#